data_AF-A0A420HFI5-F1
#
_entry.id   AF-A0A420HFI5-F1
#
_cell.length_a   1.000
_cell.length_b   1.000
_cell.length_c   1.000
_cell.angle_alpha   90.00
_cell.angle_beta   90.00
_cell.angle_gamma   90.00
#
_symmetry.space_group_name_H-M   'P 1'
#
loop_
_entity.id
_entity.type
_entity.pdbx_description
1 polymer ?
#
loop_
_entity_poly.entity_id
_entity_poly.type
_entity_poly.pdbx_seq_one_letter_code
_entity_poly.pdbx_strand_id
1 'polypeptide(L)'
;MQPNYRSLNQPPAQRSPHAAAVARRGMSGGMIPGVHSQATLTPAQIQAQQAAQIQANDRARLRSRKPIDKNLPEGVEDIIIGDGAQNYRKLRDTERRLDSIITRKRLDIQDSVNRNVKCFRTLRIWISNTVEDQPWQADSLDIDTFDFSTNIDSSYRVKIEGKLLDDEDDDMNNNNSDWEDDLKDIDPTTGEKASERKLPRANYKFSSFFKAVTVDFDQQGLKDKADHTVEWKKPPQSQNIPGMHSATDFDQLEFKRAGDENTNITINLFRDETPERFLLQPTLADILDTEIATRAETLMGIWDYVKLMGLQEDDEKKSFDCDHRLKLLLQREKGYIPYLTDSINQHLVPLPPIKLPYTIRVDRQFHENPLPTIYDVRVQVDDPLRAAFASYLTNQTYAQNLREITVLNDHLAIIIQKISSSKSKHKFLDELANDPTNFISRWFSSQKRDLEIISGETTRGVSDDTSGDEWRKGGQDGIWASDNVRESVSLMVSQRAKV
;
A
#
# COMPACT_ATOMS: atom_id res chain seq x y z
N MET A 1 -3.38 37.91 -64.53
CA MET A 1 -3.43 38.05 -63.06
C MET A 1 -4.00 36.76 -62.49
N GLN A 2 -3.14 35.81 -62.13
CA GLN A 2 -3.52 34.56 -61.47
C GLN A 2 -3.85 34.84 -59.99
N PRO A 3 -4.82 34.12 -59.39
CA PRO A 3 -4.80 33.84 -57.97
C PRO A 3 -4.59 32.34 -57.71
N ASN A 4 -3.45 32.03 -57.11
CA ASN A 4 -3.08 30.74 -56.54
C ASN A 4 -3.99 30.41 -55.34
N TYR A 5 -4.72 29.29 -55.38
CA TYR A 5 -5.30 28.66 -54.19
C TYR A 5 -4.36 27.54 -53.72
N ARG A 6 -3.73 27.72 -52.56
CA ARG A 6 -2.99 26.66 -51.83
C ARG A 6 -4.00 25.82 -51.03
N SER A 7 -3.97 24.50 -51.21
CA SER A 7 -4.67 23.55 -50.33
C SER A 7 -3.92 23.42 -49.00
N LEU A 8 -4.68 23.42 -47.90
CA LEU A 8 -4.20 23.20 -46.55
C LEU A 8 -4.49 21.73 -46.19
N ASN A 9 -3.50 20.85 -46.36
CA ASN A 9 -3.56 19.48 -45.81
C ASN A 9 -3.17 19.51 -44.33
N GLN A 10 -4.14 19.32 -43.44
CA GLN A 10 -3.89 18.94 -42.04
C GLN A 10 -3.62 17.42 -41.95
N PRO A 11 -2.56 16.97 -41.27
CA PRO A 11 -2.47 15.58 -40.82
C PRO A 11 -3.27 15.38 -39.51
N PRO A 12 -3.82 14.17 -39.26
CA PRO A 12 -4.65 13.92 -38.09
C PRO A 12 -3.83 13.85 -36.79
N ALA A 13 -4.41 14.37 -35.72
CA ALA A 13 -3.82 14.41 -34.38
C ALA A 13 -3.60 13.00 -33.79
N GLN A 14 -2.34 12.63 -33.51
CA GLN A 14 -2.02 11.46 -32.70
C GLN A 14 -2.18 11.79 -31.21
N ARG A 15 -3.17 11.16 -30.56
CA ARG A 15 -3.26 11.10 -29.10
C ARG A 15 -2.23 10.11 -28.57
N SER A 16 -1.28 10.60 -27.77
CA SER A 16 -0.38 9.78 -26.96
C SER A 16 -1.10 9.29 -25.68
N PRO A 17 -0.99 8.00 -25.31
CA PRO A 17 -1.52 7.51 -24.04
C PRO A 17 -0.57 7.91 -22.88
N HIS A 18 -1.15 8.45 -21.81
CA HIS A 18 -0.46 8.73 -20.55
C HIS A 18 0.15 7.44 -19.98
N ALA A 19 1.48 7.40 -19.87
CA ALA A 19 2.20 6.42 -19.06
C ALA A 19 2.63 7.09 -17.74
N ALA A 20 2.34 6.39 -16.65
CA ALA A 20 2.45 6.80 -15.27
C ALA A 20 3.86 7.24 -14.85
N ALA A 21 3.90 8.26 -14.00
CA ALA A 21 5.09 8.80 -13.36
C ALA A 21 5.70 7.77 -12.38
N VAL A 22 6.97 7.41 -12.62
CA VAL A 22 7.82 6.73 -11.64
C VAL A 22 8.75 7.77 -11.02
N ALA A 23 8.65 7.89 -9.69
CA ALA A 23 9.38 8.82 -8.86
C ALA A 23 10.91 8.55 -8.85
N ARG A 24 11.71 9.63 -8.85
CA ARG A 24 13.11 9.61 -8.39
C ARG A 24 13.28 10.62 -7.25
N ARG A 25 13.95 10.16 -6.20
CA ARG A 25 14.28 10.82 -4.94
C ARG A 25 15.68 11.45 -5.06
N GLY A 26 15.90 12.66 -4.52
CA GLY A 26 17.23 13.12 -4.08
C GLY A 26 17.63 14.58 -4.35
N MET A 27 17.51 15.41 -3.30
CA MET A 27 18.43 16.49 -2.86
C MET A 27 18.41 17.90 -3.51
N SER A 28 17.71 18.80 -2.80
CA SER A 28 18.15 20.10 -2.23
C SER A 28 19.01 21.09 -3.05
N GLY A 29 18.47 22.30 -3.27
CA GLY A 29 19.24 23.54 -3.37
C GLY A 29 18.55 24.68 -4.13
N GLY A 30 18.18 25.75 -3.40
CA GLY A 30 18.18 27.15 -3.87
C GLY A 30 17.12 27.60 -4.89
N MET A 31 16.19 28.46 -4.46
CA MET A 31 15.28 29.21 -5.33
C MET A 31 16.01 30.36 -6.06
N ILE A 32 15.93 30.40 -7.39
CA ILE A 32 16.00 31.61 -8.21
C ILE A 32 14.95 31.47 -9.32
N PRO A 33 14.06 32.46 -9.56
CA PRO A 33 13.10 32.41 -10.66
C PRO A 33 13.82 32.75 -11.97
N GLY A 34 14.43 31.72 -12.57
CA GLY A 34 15.10 31.79 -13.87
C GLY A 34 14.22 31.24 -14.99
N VAL A 35 14.10 32.02 -16.06
CA VAL A 35 13.45 31.74 -17.33
C VAL A 35 13.70 30.31 -17.83
N HIS A 36 12.64 29.55 -18.13
CA HIS A 36 12.71 28.20 -18.70
C HIS A 36 13.52 28.21 -20.01
N SER A 37 14.76 27.71 -19.99
CA SER A 37 15.45 27.24 -21.19
C SER A 37 15.00 25.80 -21.47
N GLN A 38 14.34 25.59 -22.61
CA GLN A 38 14.09 24.23 -23.10
C GLN A 38 15.44 23.60 -23.43
N ALA A 39 15.92 22.69 -22.57
CA ALA A 39 17.06 21.86 -22.88
C ALA A 39 16.73 21.02 -24.12
N THR A 40 17.35 21.33 -25.25
CA THR A 40 17.29 20.53 -26.47
C THR A 40 17.96 19.19 -26.19
N LEU A 41 17.16 18.13 -26.13
CA LEU A 41 17.63 16.75 -25.96
C LEU A 41 18.67 16.43 -27.04
N THR A 42 19.77 15.80 -26.63
CA THR A 42 20.84 15.42 -27.57
C THR A 42 20.31 14.41 -28.62
N PRO A 43 20.78 14.44 -29.88
CA PRO A 43 20.35 13.49 -30.92
C PRO A 43 20.50 12.01 -30.52
N ALA A 44 21.52 11.69 -29.71
CA ALA A 44 21.74 10.36 -29.16
C ALA A 44 20.65 9.92 -28.15
N GLN A 45 20.12 10.84 -27.34
CA GLN A 45 19.01 10.55 -26.42
C GLN A 45 17.69 10.33 -27.16
N ILE A 46 17.44 11.08 -28.24
CA ILE A 46 16.24 10.91 -29.08
C ILE A 46 16.25 9.55 -29.77
N GLN A 47 17.41 9.12 -30.28
CA GLN A 47 17.56 7.81 -30.92
C GLN A 47 17.41 6.65 -29.93
N ALA A 48 17.95 6.79 -28.72
CA ALA A 48 17.76 5.80 -27.64
C ALA A 48 16.29 5.71 -27.20
N GLN A 49 15.58 6.84 -27.13
CA GLN A 49 14.15 6.86 -26.78
C GLN A 49 13.29 6.24 -27.88
N GLN A 50 13.57 6.51 -29.16
CA GLN A 50 12.89 5.84 -30.28
C GLN A 50 13.16 4.33 -30.31
N ALA A 51 14.41 3.90 -30.11
CA ALA A 51 14.74 2.47 -30.08
C ALA A 51 14.02 1.74 -28.93
N ALA A 52 13.94 2.35 -27.74
CA ALA A 52 13.19 1.81 -26.62
C ALA A 52 11.68 1.73 -26.92
N GLN A 53 11.13 2.69 -27.64
CA GLN A 53 9.72 2.73 -28.02
C GLN A 53 9.38 1.69 -29.09
N ILE A 54 10.26 1.46 -30.06
CA ILE A 54 10.14 0.37 -31.06
C ILE A 54 10.18 -0.99 -30.35
N GLN A 55 11.14 -1.22 -29.46
CA GLN A 55 11.22 -2.46 -28.67
C GLN A 55 9.99 -2.67 -27.77
N ALA A 56 9.44 -1.60 -27.19
CA ALA A 56 8.21 -1.67 -26.41
C ALA A 56 7.00 -2.03 -27.28
N ASN A 57 6.90 -1.47 -28.48
CA ASN A 57 5.81 -1.74 -29.41
C ASN A 57 5.89 -3.16 -29.99
N ASP A 58 7.10 -3.65 -30.29
CA ASP A 58 7.32 -5.04 -30.71
C ASP A 58 6.98 -6.02 -29.59
N ARG A 59 7.36 -5.73 -28.34
CA ARG A 59 6.93 -6.53 -27.17
C ARG A 59 5.42 -6.51 -26.97
N ALA A 60 4.76 -5.37 -27.22
CA ALA A 60 3.30 -5.27 -27.15
C ALA A 60 2.62 -6.09 -28.26
N ARG A 61 3.13 -6.04 -29.49
CA ARG A 61 2.66 -6.85 -30.63
C ARG A 61 2.85 -8.35 -30.38
N LEU A 62 3.97 -8.75 -29.79
CA LEU A 62 4.19 -10.16 -29.42
C LEU A 62 3.25 -10.61 -28.31
N ARG A 63 2.93 -9.74 -27.34
CA ARG A 63 1.93 -10.02 -26.29
C ARG A 63 0.51 -10.13 -26.84
N SER A 64 0.14 -9.29 -27.82
CA SER A 64 -1.22 -9.30 -28.40
C SER A 64 -1.49 -10.48 -29.35
N ARG A 65 -0.45 -11.19 -29.81
CA ARG A 65 -0.57 -12.37 -30.67
C ARG A 65 -0.71 -13.68 -29.90
N LYS A 66 -0.55 -13.65 -28.57
CA LYS A 66 -0.71 -14.84 -27.74
C LYS A 66 -2.20 -15.19 -27.62
N PRO A 67 -2.59 -16.47 -27.84
CA PRO A 67 -3.93 -16.92 -27.50
C PRO A 67 -4.17 -16.70 -26.00
N ILE A 68 -5.20 -15.93 -25.66
CA ILE A 68 -5.61 -15.68 -24.26
C ILE A 68 -6.98 -16.28 -23.95
N ASP A 69 -7.63 -16.87 -24.94
CA ASP A 69 -8.96 -17.42 -24.77
C ASP A 69 -8.90 -18.72 -23.98
N LYS A 70 -9.67 -18.74 -22.88
CA LYS A 70 -9.79 -19.87 -21.97
C LYS A 70 -11.18 -20.50 -22.05
N ASN A 71 -12.07 -20.03 -22.92
CA ASN A 71 -13.41 -20.57 -23.07
C ASN A 71 -13.41 -21.80 -23.99
N LEU A 72 -14.12 -22.84 -23.59
CA LEU A 72 -14.41 -23.94 -24.50
C LEU A 72 -15.29 -23.40 -25.65
N PRO A 73 -15.04 -23.83 -26.90
CA PRO A 73 -15.91 -23.48 -28.01
C PRO A 73 -17.34 -23.98 -27.76
N GLU A 74 -18.34 -23.17 -28.11
CA GLU A 74 -19.76 -23.49 -27.94
C GLU A 74 -20.14 -24.80 -28.65
N GLY A 75 -21.03 -25.64 -28.10
CA GLY A 75 -21.44 -26.90 -28.74
C GLY A 75 -20.37 -28.00 -28.78
N VAL A 76 -19.24 -27.82 -28.09
CA VAL A 76 -18.26 -28.91 -27.85
C VAL A 76 -18.79 -29.90 -26.81
N GLU A 77 -19.68 -29.45 -25.93
CA GLU A 77 -20.33 -30.25 -24.89
C GLU A 77 -21.12 -31.43 -25.46
N ASP A 78 -21.71 -31.27 -26.64
CA ASP A 78 -22.53 -32.31 -27.29
C ASP A 78 -21.69 -33.38 -28.00
N ILE A 79 -20.41 -33.06 -28.29
CA ILE A 79 -19.50 -33.91 -29.08
C ILE A 79 -18.57 -34.72 -28.16
N ILE A 80 -18.25 -34.18 -26.98
CA ILE A 80 -17.34 -34.83 -26.04
C ILE A 80 -18.03 -36.01 -25.35
N ILE A 81 -17.32 -37.13 -25.27
CA ILE A 81 -17.74 -38.30 -24.50
C ILE A 81 -17.44 -38.04 -23.02
N GLY A 82 -18.46 -38.05 -22.16
CA GLY A 82 -18.34 -37.87 -20.71
C GLY A 82 -18.67 -36.46 -20.22
N ASP A 83 -18.31 -36.16 -18.98
CA ASP A 83 -18.67 -34.93 -18.25
C ASP A 83 -17.56 -33.86 -18.21
N GLY A 84 -16.46 -34.08 -18.94
CA GLY A 84 -15.27 -33.24 -18.88
C GLY A 84 -15.49 -31.75 -19.22
N ALA A 85 -16.34 -31.45 -20.21
CA ALA A 85 -16.65 -30.07 -20.59
C ALA A 85 -17.45 -29.32 -19.52
N GLN A 86 -18.41 -30.00 -18.88
CA GLN A 86 -19.23 -29.44 -17.80
C GLN A 86 -18.39 -29.20 -16.55
N ASN A 87 -17.53 -30.15 -16.19
CA ASN A 87 -16.62 -30.01 -15.06
C ASN A 87 -15.59 -28.91 -15.28
N TYR A 88 -15.08 -28.75 -16.50
CA TYR A 88 -14.21 -27.62 -16.84
C TYR A 88 -14.90 -26.27 -16.64
N ARG A 89 -16.16 -26.13 -17.09
CA ARG A 89 -16.93 -24.89 -16.88
C ARG A 89 -17.11 -24.61 -15.38
N LYS A 90 -17.49 -25.62 -14.58
CA LYS A 90 -17.60 -25.51 -13.12
C LYS A 90 -16.28 -25.07 -12.47
N LEU A 91 -15.16 -25.70 -12.84
CA LEU A 91 -13.84 -25.35 -12.33
C LEU A 91 -13.49 -23.89 -12.63
N ARG A 92 -13.82 -23.41 -13.82
CA ARG A 92 -13.57 -22.02 -14.21
C ARG A 92 -14.46 -21.00 -13.49
N ASP A 93 -15.70 -21.36 -13.19
CA ASP A 93 -16.58 -20.53 -12.37
C ASP A 93 -16.09 -20.48 -10.91
N THR A 94 -15.62 -21.61 -10.37
CA THR A 94 -15.00 -21.65 -9.04
C THR A 94 -13.68 -20.85 -8.99
N GLU A 95 -12.84 -20.95 -10.01
CA GLU A 95 -11.60 -20.16 -10.16
C GLU A 95 -11.92 -18.67 -10.16
N ARG A 96 -12.89 -18.22 -10.97
CA ARG A 96 -13.31 -16.81 -11.01
C ARG A 96 -13.77 -16.30 -9.66
N ARG A 97 -14.54 -17.11 -8.91
CA ARG A 97 -15.02 -16.76 -7.57
C ARG A 97 -13.85 -16.68 -6.58
N LEU A 98 -12.94 -17.64 -6.64
CA LEU A 98 -11.75 -17.70 -5.79
C LEU A 98 -10.84 -16.49 -6.06
N ASP A 99 -10.55 -16.17 -7.32
CA ASP A 99 -9.73 -15.01 -7.71
C ASP A 99 -10.32 -13.69 -7.23
N SER A 100 -11.65 -13.55 -7.34
CA SER A 100 -12.38 -12.38 -6.83
C SER A 100 -12.22 -12.24 -5.32
N ILE A 101 -12.39 -13.33 -4.57
CA ILE A 101 -12.26 -13.34 -3.11
C ILE A 101 -10.81 -13.08 -2.69
N ILE A 102 -9.83 -13.73 -3.32
CA ILE A 102 -8.40 -13.51 -3.02
C ILE A 102 -8.01 -12.07 -3.28
N THR A 103 -8.38 -11.51 -4.44
CA THR A 103 -8.03 -10.13 -4.78
C THR A 103 -8.67 -9.16 -3.80
N ARG A 104 -9.95 -9.35 -3.48
CA ARG A 104 -10.66 -8.54 -2.48
C ARG A 104 -9.99 -8.64 -1.10
N LYS A 105 -9.75 -9.86 -0.60
CA LYS A 105 -9.12 -10.07 0.71
C LYS A 105 -7.71 -9.51 0.77
N ARG A 106 -6.94 -9.61 -0.31
CA ARG A 106 -5.61 -9.01 -0.39
C ARG A 106 -5.67 -7.48 -0.33
N LEU A 107 -6.64 -6.85 -0.99
CA LEU A 107 -6.89 -5.41 -0.88
C LEU A 107 -7.35 -5.02 0.53
N ASP A 108 -8.23 -5.81 1.15
CA ASP A 108 -8.67 -5.60 2.54
C ASP A 108 -7.49 -5.68 3.51
N ILE A 109 -6.57 -6.64 3.32
CA ILE A 109 -5.33 -6.78 4.10
C ILE A 109 -4.41 -5.58 3.86
N GLN A 110 -4.23 -5.15 2.61
CA GLN A 110 -3.42 -3.98 2.27
C GLN A 110 -3.98 -2.71 2.92
N ASP A 111 -5.30 -2.52 2.91
CA ASP A 111 -5.96 -1.41 3.60
C ASP A 111 -5.78 -1.51 5.12
N SER A 112 -5.94 -2.72 5.68
CA SER A 112 -5.75 -2.98 7.11
C SER A 112 -4.32 -2.71 7.60
N VAL A 113 -3.30 -3.07 6.81
CA VAL A 113 -1.88 -2.77 7.13
C VAL A 113 -1.58 -1.27 7.09
N ASN A 114 -2.26 -0.54 6.20
CA ASN A 114 -2.15 0.91 6.08
C ASN A 114 -2.89 1.64 7.21
N ARG A 115 -3.96 1.03 7.76
CA ARG A 115 -4.61 1.51 8.99
C ARG A 115 -3.68 1.24 10.17
N ASN A 116 -3.11 2.30 10.74
CA ASN A 116 -2.23 2.21 11.89
C ASN A 116 -3.06 2.02 13.17
N VAL A 117 -3.59 0.82 13.39
CA VAL A 117 -4.30 0.47 14.62
C VAL A 117 -3.26 0.22 15.72
N LYS A 118 -3.38 0.96 16.81
CA LYS A 118 -2.52 0.82 17.99
C LYS A 118 -3.33 0.20 19.12
N CYS A 119 -2.73 -0.74 19.85
CA CYS A 119 -3.27 -1.24 21.11
C CYS A 119 -2.57 -0.54 22.28
N PHE A 120 -3.26 -0.43 23.42
CA PHE A 120 -2.65 0.03 24.66
C PHE A 120 -2.18 -1.19 25.44
N ARG A 121 -0.95 -1.13 25.94
CA ARG A 121 -0.36 -2.12 26.85
C ARG A 121 0.25 -1.45 28.06
N THR A 122 0.47 -2.21 29.11
CA THR A 122 1.05 -1.69 30.36
C THR A 122 2.58 -1.82 30.33
N LEU A 123 3.29 -0.70 30.35
CA LEU A 123 4.73 -0.62 30.58
C LEU A 123 4.98 -0.47 32.08
N ARG A 124 5.64 -1.46 32.68
CA ARG A 124 6.09 -1.38 34.07
C ARG A 124 7.47 -0.76 34.14
N ILE A 125 7.63 0.22 35.02
CA ILE A 125 8.87 0.96 35.25
C ILE A 125 9.31 0.71 36.70
N TRP A 126 10.53 0.24 36.87
CA TRP A 126 11.19 0.08 38.16
C TRP A 126 12.20 1.19 38.36
N ILE A 127 12.12 1.87 39.49
CA ILE A 127 13.11 2.86 39.91
C ILE A 127 13.74 2.36 41.19
N SER A 128 15.06 2.23 41.17
CA SER A 128 15.86 1.82 42.32
C SER A 128 17.05 2.75 42.45
N ASN A 129 17.59 2.84 43.66
CA ASN A 129 18.84 3.53 43.90
C ASN A 129 19.80 2.65 44.71
N THR A 130 21.07 2.76 44.39
CA THR A 130 22.18 2.18 45.15
C THR A 130 23.12 3.29 45.58
N VAL A 131 23.84 3.09 46.68
CA VAL A 131 24.76 4.08 47.23
C VAL A 131 26.15 3.48 47.41
N GLU A 132 27.15 4.31 47.14
CA GLU A 132 28.57 4.02 47.27
C GLU A 132 29.17 5.09 48.19
N ASP A 133 30.15 4.69 49.01
CA ASP A 133 30.96 5.61 49.81
C ASP A 133 30.19 6.50 50.81
N GLN A 134 29.10 5.98 51.38
CA GLN A 134 28.32 6.69 52.39
C GLN A 134 29.00 6.67 53.77
N PRO A 135 28.73 7.66 54.66
CA PRO A 135 29.37 7.74 55.97
C PRO A 135 29.20 6.49 56.84
N TRP A 136 28.08 5.78 56.69
CA TRP A 136 27.80 4.53 57.41
C TRP A 136 28.45 3.29 56.76
N GLN A 137 29.00 3.41 55.55
CA GLN A 137 29.79 2.37 54.85
C GLN A 137 31.29 2.49 55.17
N ALA A 138 31.76 3.67 55.57
CA ALA A 138 33.18 3.91 55.88
C ALA A 138 33.69 3.17 57.14
N ASP A 139 32.79 2.68 57.99
CA ASP A 139 33.12 1.96 59.24
C ASP A 139 33.67 0.54 59.00
N SER A 140 33.73 0.06 57.75
CA SER A 140 34.26 -1.26 57.38
C SER A 140 35.58 -1.24 56.58
N LEU A 141 36.25 -0.09 56.47
CA LEU A 141 37.55 0.00 55.80
C LEU A 141 38.68 -0.32 56.79
N ASP A 142 39.47 -1.35 56.47
CA ASP A 142 40.70 -1.72 57.21
C ASP A 142 41.61 -0.50 57.39
N ILE A 143 42.03 -0.30 58.64
CA ILE A 143 42.83 0.84 59.13
C ILE A 143 44.20 1.01 58.43
N ASP A 144 44.63 0.06 57.60
CA ASP A 144 45.98 0.02 56.99
C ASP A 144 46.07 0.54 55.54
N THR A 145 44.99 1.03 54.93
CA THR A 145 45.08 1.69 53.61
C THR A 145 44.83 3.20 53.73
N PHE A 146 45.83 3.92 54.25
CA PHE A 146 45.90 5.38 54.19
C PHE A 146 46.20 5.83 52.75
N ASP A 147 45.15 6.04 51.94
CA ASP A 147 45.24 6.84 50.72
C ASP A 147 44.86 8.29 51.05
N PHE A 148 45.76 9.24 50.79
CA PHE A 148 45.59 10.68 51.06
C PHE A 148 44.73 11.39 50.00
N SER A 149 43.94 10.65 49.22
CA SER A 149 42.91 11.21 48.33
C SER A 149 41.67 11.58 49.16
N THR A 150 41.77 12.70 49.89
CA THR A 150 40.71 13.27 50.75
C THR A 150 39.52 13.84 49.98
N ASN A 151 38.95 13.08 49.05
CA ASN A 151 37.65 13.39 48.46
C ASN A 151 36.96 12.09 47.99
N ILE A 152 36.75 11.16 48.92
CA ILE A 152 35.74 10.12 48.74
C ILE A 152 34.38 10.83 48.86
N ASP A 153 33.90 11.34 47.74
CA ASP A 153 32.61 12.00 47.65
C ASP A 153 31.53 10.92 47.68
N SER A 154 30.77 10.87 48.77
CA SER A 154 29.60 10.00 48.91
C SER A 154 28.71 10.14 47.68
N SER A 155 28.28 9.01 47.12
CA SER A 155 27.58 9.01 45.84
C SER A 155 26.42 8.04 45.82
N TYR A 156 25.46 8.34 44.94
CA TYR A 156 24.31 7.50 44.69
C TYR A 156 24.15 7.30 43.18
N ARG A 157 23.55 6.16 42.84
CA ARG A 157 23.27 5.72 41.48
C ARG A 157 21.79 5.40 41.40
N VAL A 158 21.08 6.08 40.50
CA VAL A 158 19.66 5.82 40.26
C VAL A 158 19.53 5.05 38.97
N LYS A 159 18.75 3.96 39.03
CA LYS A 159 18.51 3.04 37.94
C LYS A 159 17.02 3.01 37.62
N ILE A 160 16.69 3.38 36.38
CA ILE A 160 15.33 3.40 35.82
C ILE A 160 15.26 2.29 34.77
N GLU A 161 14.48 1.25 35.04
CA GLU A 161 14.25 0.15 34.11
C GLU A 161 12.81 0.12 33.65
N GLY A 162 12.57 -0.21 32.39
CA GLY A 162 11.22 -0.41 31.85
C GLY A 162 11.06 -1.71 31.10
N LYS A 163 9.94 -2.40 31.32
CA LYS A 163 9.58 -3.62 30.60
C LYS A 163 8.08 -3.64 30.32
N LEU A 164 7.74 -3.97 29.08
CA LEU A 164 6.35 -4.16 28.68
C LEU A 164 5.80 -5.43 29.34
N LEU A 165 4.65 -5.32 30.00
CA LEU A 165 3.93 -6.47 30.52
C LEU A 165 3.17 -7.15 29.38
N ASP A 166 3.10 -8.47 29.46
CA ASP A 166 2.21 -9.26 28.61
C ASP A 166 0.80 -9.18 29.24
N ASP A 167 -0.18 -8.70 28.48
CA ASP A 167 -1.58 -8.74 28.92
C ASP A 167 -2.12 -10.15 28.69
N GLU A 168 -2.66 -10.80 29.73
CA GLU A 168 -3.22 -12.17 29.67
C GLU A 168 -4.40 -12.28 28.68
N ASP A 169 -5.06 -11.15 28.38
CA ASP A 169 -6.19 -11.05 27.43
C ASP A 169 -5.78 -11.32 25.96
N ASP A 170 -4.51 -11.13 25.59
CA ASP A 170 -4.04 -11.43 24.24
C ASP A 170 -4.03 -12.95 23.94
N ASP A 171 -3.87 -13.79 24.98
CA ASP A 171 -3.92 -15.24 24.82
C ASP A 171 -5.39 -15.72 24.63
N MET A 172 -6.37 -14.98 25.14
CA MET A 172 -7.81 -15.29 24.96
C MET A 172 -8.34 -14.88 23.58
N ASN A 173 -7.86 -13.79 23.00
CA ASN A 173 -8.31 -13.35 21.68
C ASN A 173 -7.70 -14.18 20.54
N ASN A 174 -6.52 -14.78 20.77
CA ASN A 174 -5.91 -15.72 19.84
C ASN A 174 -6.66 -17.09 19.84
N ASN A 175 -7.22 -17.48 20.99
CA ASN A 175 -8.03 -18.68 21.15
C ASN A 175 -9.50 -18.53 20.69
N ASN A 176 -9.97 -17.31 20.41
CA ASN A 176 -11.33 -17.05 19.91
C ASN A 176 -11.44 -17.00 18.39
N SER A 177 -10.40 -17.43 17.67
CA SER A 177 -10.55 -17.78 16.27
C SER A 177 -11.22 -19.17 16.18
N ASP A 178 -12.55 -19.15 16.17
CA ASP A 178 -13.49 -20.28 15.92
C ASP A 178 -13.32 -20.92 14.53
N TRP A 179 -12.11 -20.85 13.96
CA TRP A 179 -11.73 -21.37 12.65
C TRP A 179 -10.61 -22.42 12.76
N GLU A 180 -10.09 -22.70 13.96
CA GLU A 180 -9.00 -23.68 14.18
C GLU A 180 -9.46 -25.08 14.64
N ASP A 181 -10.75 -25.38 14.79
CA ASP A 181 -11.17 -26.72 15.26
C ASP A 181 -11.38 -27.77 14.15
N ASP A 182 -11.26 -27.41 12.86
CA ASP A 182 -11.61 -28.32 11.74
C ASP A 182 -10.45 -28.81 10.85
N LEU A 183 -9.19 -28.58 11.23
CA LEU A 183 -8.02 -29.21 10.58
C LEU A 183 -7.12 -29.93 11.57
N LYS A 184 -7.67 -30.92 12.27
CA LYS A 184 -6.87 -32.00 12.87
C LYS A 184 -6.55 -33.03 11.78
N ASP A 185 -5.59 -32.68 10.91
CA ASP A 185 -4.96 -33.68 10.06
C ASP A 185 -4.12 -34.62 10.95
N ILE A 186 -4.56 -35.87 10.99
CA ILE A 186 -3.92 -37.00 11.65
C ILE A 186 -2.68 -37.37 10.84
N ASP A 187 -1.48 -37.08 11.35
CA ASP A 187 -0.25 -37.76 10.94
C ASP A 187 0.08 -38.83 12.01
N PRO A 188 -0.04 -40.14 11.72
CA PRO A 188 0.06 -41.18 12.73
C PRO A 188 1.50 -41.62 13.05
N THR A 189 2.52 -40.81 12.74
CA THR A 189 3.91 -41.33 12.72
C THR A 189 4.93 -40.70 13.65
N THR A 190 4.64 -39.61 14.34
CA THR A 190 5.55 -39.07 15.39
C THR A 190 4.74 -38.39 16.48
N GLY A 191 4.76 -38.96 17.69
CA GLY A 191 4.03 -38.48 18.87
C GLY A 191 4.61 -37.20 19.49
N GLU A 192 4.87 -36.18 18.70
CA GLU A 192 5.23 -34.84 19.20
C GLU A 192 4.04 -33.89 19.04
N LYS A 193 3.59 -33.34 20.17
CA LYS A 193 2.57 -32.30 20.21
C LYS A 193 3.08 -31.10 19.39
N ALA A 194 2.33 -30.70 18.36
CA ALA A 194 2.57 -29.45 17.66
C ALA A 194 2.55 -28.31 18.68
N SER A 195 3.70 -27.66 18.87
CA SER A 195 3.79 -26.48 19.72
C SER A 195 2.94 -25.36 19.12
N GLU A 196 2.05 -24.78 19.93
CA GLU A 196 1.32 -23.56 19.60
C GLU A 196 2.30 -22.53 19.04
N ARG A 197 2.14 -22.17 17.77
CA ARG A 197 2.96 -21.14 17.12
C ARG A 197 2.55 -19.79 17.68
N LYS A 198 3.16 -19.38 18.79
CA LYS A 198 3.04 -18.03 19.32
C LYS A 198 3.42 -17.03 18.21
N LEU A 199 2.53 -16.08 17.93
CA LEU A 199 2.78 -14.99 17.00
C LEU A 199 4.12 -14.31 17.35
N PRO A 200 4.97 -13.97 16.37
CA PRO A 200 6.23 -13.29 16.63
C PRO A 200 5.93 -11.91 17.28
N ARG A 201 6.18 -11.80 18.58
CA ARG A 201 6.03 -10.55 19.33
C ARG A 201 7.26 -9.68 19.09
N ALA A 202 7.06 -8.43 18.70
CA ALA A 202 8.15 -7.46 18.63
C ALA A 202 8.60 -7.13 20.06
N ASN A 203 9.89 -7.32 20.36
CA ASN A 203 10.48 -6.93 21.63
C ASN A 203 10.70 -5.41 21.66
N TYR A 204 9.74 -4.68 22.20
CA TYR A 204 9.85 -3.24 22.40
C TYR A 204 10.75 -2.93 23.61
N LYS A 205 11.70 -2.01 23.42
CA LYS A 205 12.61 -1.52 24.47
C LYS A 205 12.01 -0.33 25.21
N PHE A 206 12.41 -0.08 26.46
CA PHE A 206 11.93 1.10 27.22
C PHE A 206 12.10 2.41 26.44
N SER A 207 13.28 2.64 25.86
CA SER A 207 13.57 3.85 25.09
C SER A 207 12.73 4.01 23.81
N SER A 208 12.07 2.95 23.33
CA SER A 208 11.21 3.01 22.14
C SER A 208 9.95 3.86 22.36
N PHE A 209 9.45 3.94 23.60
CA PHE A 209 8.20 4.62 23.94
C PHE A 209 8.34 6.11 24.28
N PHE A 210 9.57 6.61 24.42
CA PHE A 210 9.82 7.97 24.88
C PHE A 210 10.73 8.76 23.92
N LYS A 211 10.41 10.05 23.72
CA LYS A 211 11.21 11.03 22.96
C LYS A 211 12.31 11.60 23.83
N ALA A 212 12.01 11.80 25.12
CA ALA A 212 12.93 12.33 26.10
C ALA A 212 12.57 11.85 27.51
N VAL A 213 13.58 11.78 28.37
CA VAL A 213 13.46 11.54 29.81
C VAL A 213 14.27 12.61 30.51
N THR A 214 13.64 13.38 31.41
CA THR A 214 14.36 14.36 32.25
C THR A 214 14.16 14.04 33.72
N VAL A 215 15.17 14.35 34.53
CA VAL A 215 15.13 14.16 35.99
C VAL A 215 15.36 15.51 36.64
N ASP A 216 14.32 16.03 37.28
CA ASP A 216 14.34 17.30 38.01
C ASP A 216 14.54 17.03 39.51
N PHE A 217 15.40 17.82 40.16
CA PHE A 217 15.72 17.70 41.58
C PHE A 217 15.08 18.87 42.34
N ASP A 218 14.45 18.60 43.49
CA ASP A 218 13.69 19.59 44.27
C ASP A 218 14.55 20.56 45.12
N GLN A 219 15.85 20.71 44.80
CA GLN A 219 16.75 21.55 45.60
C GLN A 219 16.43 23.05 45.42
N GLN A 220 15.56 23.54 46.31
CA GLN A 220 15.28 24.96 46.51
C GLN A 220 16.51 25.64 47.13
N GLY A 221 17.49 26.08 46.33
CA GLY A 221 18.56 26.92 46.87
C GLY A 221 19.79 27.20 46.01
N LEU A 222 20.12 26.39 45.01
CA LEU A 222 21.33 26.61 44.20
C LEU A 222 21.04 27.45 42.95
N LYS A 223 21.87 28.46 42.71
CA LYS A 223 21.71 29.50 41.67
C LYS A 223 21.87 29.00 40.22
N ASP A 224 22.23 27.73 40.00
CA ASP A 224 22.40 27.15 38.66
C ASP A 224 21.48 25.94 38.45
N LYS A 225 20.33 26.18 37.82
CA LYS A 225 19.36 25.12 37.44
C LYS A 225 19.83 24.26 36.26
N ALA A 226 20.79 24.75 35.46
CA ALA A 226 21.24 24.06 34.25
C ALA A 226 22.11 22.83 34.54
N ASP A 227 22.93 22.87 35.60
CA ASP A 227 23.88 21.78 35.93
C ASP A 227 23.23 20.63 36.72
N HIS A 228 22.01 20.79 37.19
CA HIS A 228 21.34 19.81 38.05
C HIS A 228 20.30 18.94 37.35
N THR A 229 20.06 19.05 36.04
CA THR A 229 19.07 18.22 35.35
C THR A 229 19.75 17.07 34.59
N VAL A 230 19.30 15.82 34.78
CA VAL A 230 19.71 14.71 33.91
C VAL A 230 18.74 14.66 32.75
N GLU A 231 19.22 14.77 31.52
CA GLU A 231 18.38 14.73 30.32
C GLU A 231 18.89 13.66 29.35
N TRP A 232 17.98 12.80 28.93
CA TRP A 232 18.14 11.94 27.77
C TRP A 232 17.14 12.35 26.69
N LYS A 233 17.60 12.52 25.45
CA LYS A 233 16.77 12.77 24.28
C LYS A 233 17.07 11.71 23.22
N LYS A 234 16.01 11.13 22.65
CA LYS A 234 16.12 10.22 21.51
C LYS A 234 16.71 11.00 20.32
N PRO A 235 17.83 10.55 19.72
CA PRO A 235 18.37 11.21 18.55
C PRO A 235 17.39 11.11 17.37
N PRO A 236 17.32 12.14 16.51
CA PRO A 236 16.44 12.11 15.36
C PRO A 236 16.84 10.94 14.44
N GLN A 237 15.91 10.02 14.18
CA GLN A 237 16.14 8.91 13.26
C GLN A 237 16.46 9.45 11.86
N SER A 238 17.70 9.28 11.41
CA SER A 238 18.05 9.47 10.00
C SER A 238 17.41 8.34 9.19
N GLN A 239 16.76 8.71 8.09
CA GLN A 239 15.93 7.81 7.31
C GLN A 239 16.70 6.58 6.77
N ASN A 240 16.10 5.40 6.96
CA ASN A 240 16.26 4.16 6.18
C ASN A 240 17.50 3.27 6.40
N ILE A 241 17.49 2.45 7.46
CA ILE A 241 17.91 1.04 7.37
C ILE A 241 16.98 0.18 8.26
N PRO A 242 16.10 -0.66 7.68
CA PRO A 242 15.30 -1.60 8.47
C PRO A 242 16.22 -2.69 9.06
N GLY A 243 16.17 -2.87 10.38
CA GLY A 243 16.85 -3.98 11.07
C GLY A 243 18.10 -3.63 11.87
N MET A 244 18.57 -2.38 11.88
CA MET A 244 19.58 -1.94 12.85
C MET A 244 18.85 -1.40 14.07
N HIS A 245 18.87 -2.15 15.18
CA HIS A 245 18.55 -1.60 16.51
C HIS A 245 19.39 -0.34 16.64
N SER A 246 18.77 0.80 16.88
CA SER A 246 19.56 2.01 17.06
C SER A 246 20.45 1.74 18.27
N ALA A 247 21.72 2.14 18.25
CA ALA A 247 22.61 1.99 19.41
C ALA A 247 22.10 2.74 20.67
N THR A 248 20.93 3.38 20.57
CA THR A 248 20.15 4.09 21.57
C THR A 248 18.91 3.34 22.06
N ASP A 249 18.71 2.08 21.66
CA ASP A 249 17.64 1.22 22.18
C ASP A 249 18.09 0.57 23.49
N PHE A 250 17.49 0.96 24.62
CA PHE A 250 17.83 0.45 25.96
C PHE A 250 16.59 0.21 26.81
N ASP A 251 16.72 -0.71 27.76
CA ASP A 251 15.71 -0.98 28.81
C ASP A 251 16.04 -0.29 30.13
N GLN A 252 17.31 0.10 30.33
CA GLN A 252 17.84 0.68 31.56
C GLN A 252 18.49 2.04 31.29
N LEU A 253 18.07 3.07 32.02
CA LEU A 253 18.74 4.37 32.13
C LEU A 253 19.32 4.50 33.53
N GLU A 254 20.59 4.86 33.62
CA GLU A 254 21.28 4.97 34.89
C GLU A 254 22.15 6.23 34.94
N PHE A 255 22.18 6.89 36.09
CA PHE A 255 23.07 8.02 36.34
C PHE A 255 23.64 7.96 37.76
N LYS A 256 24.87 8.44 37.91
CA LYS A 256 25.58 8.55 39.20
C LYS A 256 25.81 10.03 39.52
N ARG A 257 25.57 10.42 40.78
CA ARG A 257 25.83 11.77 41.30
C ARG A 257 26.37 11.69 42.72
N ALA A 258 27.10 12.73 43.13
CA ALA A 258 27.52 12.91 44.52
C ALA A 258 26.32 13.35 45.38
N GLY A 259 26.27 12.87 46.61
CA GLY A 259 25.27 13.20 47.61
C GLY A 259 25.22 12.18 48.74
N ASP A 260 25.06 12.71 49.95
CA ASP A 260 24.93 12.02 51.23
C ASP A 260 23.53 12.19 51.86
N GLU A 261 22.72 13.12 51.36
CA GLU A 261 21.37 13.40 51.84
C GLU A 261 20.24 12.85 50.94
N ASN A 262 19.12 12.51 51.58
CA ASN A 262 17.90 12.09 50.90
C ASN A 262 17.32 13.22 50.04
N THR A 263 17.12 12.96 48.75
CA THR A 263 16.67 13.98 47.80
C THR A 263 15.43 13.53 47.04
N ASN A 264 14.42 14.39 46.97
CA ASN A 264 13.24 14.18 46.13
C ASN A 264 13.54 14.57 44.68
N ILE A 265 13.20 13.69 43.76
CA ILE A 265 13.31 13.89 42.32
C ILE A 265 11.97 13.67 41.63
N THR A 266 11.79 14.30 40.49
CA THR A 266 10.68 14.04 39.58
C THR A 266 11.24 13.60 38.23
N ILE A 267 10.92 12.38 37.82
CA ILE A 267 11.29 11.85 36.51
C ILE A 267 10.15 12.20 35.54
N ASN A 268 10.45 13.01 34.53
CA ASN A 268 9.52 13.40 33.48
C ASN A 268 9.74 12.53 32.23
N LEU A 269 8.71 11.81 31.80
CA LEU A 269 8.75 10.97 30.60
C LEU A 269 7.93 11.62 29.48
N PHE A 270 8.59 11.95 28.36
CA PHE A 270 7.95 12.51 27.18
C PHE A 270 7.64 11.40 26.18
N ARG A 271 6.35 11.12 25.94
CA ARG A 271 5.91 9.99 25.09
C ARG A 271 6.30 10.18 23.62
N ASP A 272 6.66 9.08 22.97
CA ASP A 272 6.94 8.99 21.53
C ASP A 272 5.79 8.30 20.79
N GLU A 273 4.71 9.05 20.59
CA GLU A 273 3.53 8.55 19.88
C GLU A 273 3.58 8.97 18.41
N THR A 274 3.29 8.00 17.52
CA THR A 274 3.21 8.20 16.07
C THR A 274 1.85 7.68 15.56
N PRO A 275 0.91 8.56 15.16
CA PRO A 275 0.99 10.03 15.09
C PRO A 275 1.03 10.74 16.47
N GLU A 276 1.58 11.95 16.51
CA GLU A 276 1.70 12.73 17.74
C GLU A 276 0.33 13.16 18.28
N ARG A 277 0.13 12.94 19.58
CA ARG A 277 -1.06 13.39 20.33
C ARG A 277 -0.80 14.71 21.04
N PHE A 278 -1.85 15.51 21.12
CA PHE A 278 -1.85 16.82 21.75
C PHE A 278 -2.91 16.84 22.85
N LEU A 279 -2.65 17.66 23.87
CA LEU A 279 -3.66 18.04 24.84
C LEU A 279 -4.54 19.11 24.20
N LEU A 280 -5.85 18.88 24.18
CA LEU A 280 -6.81 19.82 23.64
C LEU A 280 -7.07 20.93 24.65
N GLN A 281 -7.16 22.18 24.18
CA GLN A 281 -7.64 23.27 25.02
C GLN A 281 -9.07 22.97 25.51
N PRO A 282 -9.47 23.35 26.74
CA PRO A 282 -10.77 22.98 27.31
C PRO A 282 -11.98 23.27 26.41
N THR A 283 -11.96 24.40 25.68
CA THR A 283 -13.03 24.76 24.73
C THR A 283 -13.20 23.76 23.59
N LEU A 284 -12.09 23.16 23.13
CA LEU A 284 -12.07 22.15 22.09
C LEU A 284 -12.37 20.76 22.66
N ALA A 285 -11.85 20.47 23.86
CA ALA A 285 -12.11 19.23 24.57
C ALA A 285 -13.60 19.04 24.86
N ASP A 286 -14.30 20.11 25.27
CA ASP A 286 -15.74 20.07 25.50
C ASP A 286 -16.51 19.70 24.22
N ILE A 287 -16.13 20.26 23.06
CA ILE A 287 -16.81 20.02 21.77
C ILE A 287 -16.67 18.57 21.34
N LEU A 288 -15.45 18.03 21.46
CA LEU A 288 -15.09 16.70 21.01
C LEU A 288 -15.31 15.60 22.04
N ASP A 289 -15.63 15.98 23.28
CA ASP A 289 -15.75 15.07 24.43
C ASP A 289 -14.49 14.21 24.62
N THR A 290 -13.31 14.82 24.43
CA THR A 290 -12.01 14.14 24.51
C THR A 290 -10.92 15.13 24.91
N GLU A 291 -10.04 14.78 25.84
CA GLU A 291 -8.95 15.67 26.29
C GLU A 291 -7.65 15.50 25.48
N ILE A 292 -7.41 14.30 24.93
CA ILE A 292 -6.17 13.95 24.23
C ILE A 292 -6.51 13.37 22.86
N ALA A 293 -6.09 14.05 21.79
CA ALA A 293 -6.35 13.60 20.43
C ALA A 293 -5.16 13.89 19.51
N THR A 294 -5.10 13.15 18.39
CA THR A 294 -4.20 13.49 17.29
C THR A 294 -4.78 14.66 16.48
N ARG A 295 -3.93 15.34 15.70
CA ARG A 295 -4.40 16.42 14.81
C ARG A 295 -5.48 15.94 13.82
N ALA A 296 -5.34 14.72 13.30
CA ALA A 296 -6.30 14.14 12.36
C ALA A 296 -7.62 13.76 13.04
N GLU A 297 -7.57 13.15 14.23
CA GLU A 297 -8.76 12.84 15.04
C GLU A 297 -9.51 14.12 15.41
N THR A 298 -8.80 15.18 15.81
CA THR A 298 -9.40 16.49 16.16
C THR A 298 -10.13 17.11 14.97
N LEU A 299 -9.49 17.08 13.79
CA LEU A 299 -10.08 17.59 12.55
C LEU A 299 -11.32 16.80 12.14
N MET A 300 -11.23 15.47 12.18
CA MET A 300 -12.37 14.60 11.87
C MET A 300 -13.50 14.80 12.89
N GLY A 301 -13.18 14.94 14.17
CA GLY A 301 -14.16 15.19 15.21
C GLY A 301 -14.93 16.50 15.02
N ILE A 302 -14.25 17.60 14.63
CA ILE A 302 -14.95 18.85 14.33
C ILE A 302 -15.79 18.72 13.06
N TRP A 303 -15.29 18.00 12.06
CA TRP A 303 -16.05 17.72 10.84
C TRP A 303 -17.32 16.92 11.12
N ASP A 304 -17.23 15.89 11.97
CA ASP A 304 -18.37 15.08 12.39
C ASP A 304 -19.34 15.91 13.25
N TYR A 305 -18.83 16.82 14.10
CA TYR A 305 -19.64 17.77 14.85
C TYR A 305 -20.45 18.70 13.91
N VAL A 306 -19.79 19.31 12.93
CA VAL A 306 -20.43 20.20 11.94
C VAL A 306 -21.53 19.47 11.17
N LYS A 307 -21.28 18.21 10.79
CA LYS A 307 -22.29 17.37 10.13
C LYS A 307 -23.46 17.02 11.03
N LEU A 308 -23.18 16.60 12.27
CA LEU A 308 -24.20 16.17 13.22
C LEU A 308 -25.14 17.33 13.58
N MET A 309 -24.60 18.54 13.72
CA MET A 309 -25.35 19.75 14.02
C MET A 309 -25.97 20.42 12.77
N GLY A 310 -25.74 19.88 11.57
CA GLY A 310 -26.31 20.40 10.33
C GLY A 310 -25.83 21.82 9.98
N LEU A 311 -24.60 22.16 10.33
CA LEU A 311 -24.04 23.53 10.20
C LEU A 311 -23.42 23.82 8.83
N GLN A 312 -23.42 22.85 7.92
CA GLN A 312 -22.84 22.97 6.58
C GLN A 312 -23.80 23.72 5.65
N GLU A 313 -23.30 24.69 4.89
CA GLU A 313 -24.11 25.42 3.92
C GLU A 313 -24.45 24.55 2.70
N ASP A 314 -25.70 24.65 2.22
CA ASP A 314 -26.19 23.90 1.05
C ASP A 314 -25.57 24.40 -0.26
N ASP A 315 -25.40 25.72 -0.39
CA ASP A 315 -24.86 26.37 -1.59
C ASP A 315 -23.33 26.19 -1.70
N GLU A 316 -22.61 26.36 -0.57
CA GLU A 316 -21.15 26.21 -0.51
C GLU A 316 -20.75 25.11 0.49
N LYS A 317 -20.65 23.86 0.01
CA LYS A 317 -20.25 22.69 0.82
C LYS A 317 -18.87 22.79 1.50
N LYS A 318 -18.09 23.84 1.25
CA LYS A 318 -16.78 24.08 1.89
C LYS A 318 -16.85 25.08 3.04
N SER A 319 -17.98 25.75 3.21
CA SER A 319 -18.26 26.73 4.24
C SER A 319 -19.25 26.13 5.26
N PHE A 320 -19.15 26.57 6.51
CA PHE A 320 -20.08 26.17 7.58
C PHE A 320 -20.32 27.35 8.52
N ASP A 321 -21.52 27.41 9.08
CA ASP A 321 -21.87 28.39 10.10
C ASP A 321 -21.37 27.92 11.47
N CYS A 322 -20.70 28.79 12.21
CA CYS A 322 -20.24 28.48 13.56
C CYS A 322 -21.41 28.63 14.53
N ASP A 323 -21.73 27.58 15.27
CA ASP A 323 -22.64 27.66 16.41
C ASP A 323 -21.98 28.37 17.61
N HIS A 324 -22.69 28.52 18.74
CA HIS A 324 -22.12 29.17 19.93
C HIS A 324 -20.79 28.56 20.39
N ARG A 325 -20.64 27.22 20.30
CA ARG A 325 -19.44 26.52 20.77
C ARG A 325 -18.27 26.71 19.80
N LEU A 326 -18.52 26.56 18.51
CA LEU A 326 -17.52 26.83 17.47
C LEU A 326 -17.13 28.30 17.40
N LYS A 327 -18.06 29.23 17.68
CA LYS A 327 -17.75 30.66 17.79
C LYS A 327 -16.79 30.95 18.93
N LEU A 328 -16.94 30.29 20.09
CA LEU A 328 -16.00 30.43 21.20
C LEU A 328 -14.59 29.93 20.83
N LEU A 329 -14.50 28.91 19.98
CA LEU A 329 -13.23 28.36 19.51
C LEU A 329 -12.61 29.19 18.39
N LEU A 330 -13.31 29.35 17.27
CA LEU A 330 -12.81 29.98 16.05
C LEU A 330 -12.87 31.51 16.07
N GLN A 331 -13.62 32.10 17.02
CA GLN A 331 -13.88 33.54 17.12
C GLN A 331 -14.43 34.15 15.81
N ARG A 332 -15.17 33.35 15.05
CA ARG A 332 -15.72 33.69 13.73
C ARG A 332 -17.14 33.17 13.60
N GLU A 333 -17.95 33.90 12.85
CA GLU A 333 -19.33 33.53 12.52
C GLU A 333 -19.41 32.42 11.47
N LYS A 334 -18.48 32.41 10.51
CA LYS A 334 -18.37 31.40 9.44
C LYS A 334 -16.99 30.77 9.41
N GLY A 335 -16.95 29.47 9.18
CA GLY A 335 -15.75 28.68 9.01
C GLY A 335 -15.58 28.18 7.58
N TYR A 336 -14.33 27.92 7.19
CA TYR A 336 -13.98 27.32 5.90
C TYR A 336 -13.15 26.06 6.13
N ILE A 337 -13.63 24.92 5.62
CA ILE A 337 -13.09 23.59 5.93
C ILE A 337 -11.59 23.45 5.64
N PRO A 338 -11.05 23.92 4.49
CA PRO A 338 -9.60 23.89 4.26
C PRO A 338 -8.74 24.66 5.26
N TYR A 339 -9.24 25.78 5.82
CA TYR A 339 -8.51 26.57 6.83
C TYR A 339 -8.72 26.07 8.26
N LEU A 340 -9.59 25.07 8.44
CA LEU A 340 -9.90 24.51 9.75
C LEU A 340 -8.66 23.90 10.40
N THR A 341 -7.78 23.26 9.61
CA THR A 341 -6.53 22.67 10.12
C THR A 341 -5.64 23.72 10.80
N ASP A 342 -5.49 24.89 10.20
CA ASP A 342 -4.64 25.96 10.74
C ASP A 342 -5.24 26.58 12.00
N SER A 343 -6.58 26.67 12.05
CA SER A 343 -7.29 27.20 13.21
C SER A 343 -7.23 26.22 14.38
N ILE A 344 -7.41 24.91 14.12
CA ILE A 344 -7.26 23.85 15.13
C ILE A 344 -5.85 23.85 15.73
N ASN A 345 -4.81 24.01 14.90
CA ASN A 345 -3.42 23.97 15.38
C ASN A 345 -3.11 24.99 16.48
N GLN A 346 -3.85 26.10 16.56
CA GLN A 346 -3.69 27.11 17.61
C GLN A 346 -4.26 26.67 18.97
N HIS A 347 -5.14 25.68 18.98
CA HIS A 347 -5.81 25.11 20.16
C HIS A 347 -5.23 23.75 20.57
N LEU A 348 -4.15 23.30 19.91
CA LEU A 348 -3.43 22.08 20.24
C LEU A 348 -2.20 22.42 21.09
N VAL A 349 -2.15 21.93 22.31
CA VAL A 349 -1.01 22.09 23.23
C VAL A 349 -0.21 20.78 23.25
N PRO A 350 1.13 20.81 23.26
CA PRO A 350 1.93 19.59 23.41
C PRO A 350 1.54 18.86 24.71
N LEU A 351 1.48 17.53 24.64
CA LEU A 351 1.09 16.71 25.78
C LEU A 351 2.10 16.90 26.94
N PRO A 352 1.63 17.15 28.18
CA PRO A 352 2.52 17.26 29.32
C PRO A 352 3.23 15.92 29.58
N PRO A 353 4.49 15.94 30.08
CA PRO A 353 5.20 14.71 30.39
C PRO A 353 4.54 13.95 31.55
N ILE A 354 4.71 12.64 31.56
CA ILE A 354 4.31 11.81 32.70
C ILE A 354 5.32 12.08 33.82
N LYS A 355 4.83 12.53 34.98
CA LYS A 355 5.67 12.84 36.15
C LYS A 355 5.66 11.68 37.13
N LEU A 356 6.82 11.08 37.36
CA LEU A 356 7.01 10.01 38.34
C LEU A 356 7.82 10.57 39.53
N PRO A 357 7.17 10.84 40.67
CA PRO A 357 7.88 11.29 41.87
C PRO A 357 8.72 10.14 42.44
N TYR A 358 9.95 10.41 42.86
CA TYR A 358 10.80 9.41 43.51
C TYR A 358 11.67 10.08 44.58
N THR A 359 11.86 9.41 45.71
CA THR A 359 12.78 9.89 46.76
C THR A 359 14.01 9.01 46.73
N ILE A 360 15.17 9.62 46.44
CA ILE A 360 16.47 8.97 46.56
C ILE A 360 16.76 8.85 48.05
N ARG A 361 16.78 7.61 48.55
CA ARG A 361 17.07 7.31 49.96
C ARG A 361 18.49 6.82 50.12
N VAL A 362 19.27 7.49 50.95
CA VAL A 362 20.68 7.20 51.23
C VAL A 362 20.85 6.44 52.56
N ASP A 363 19.76 6.34 53.34
CA ASP A 363 19.73 5.71 54.65
C ASP A 363 20.13 4.23 54.62
N ARG A 364 20.86 3.79 55.66
CA ARG A 364 21.25 2.39 55.87
C ARG A 364 20.06 1.42 55.88
N GLN A 365 18.98 1.78 56.58
CA GLN A 365 17.80 0.92 56.75
C GLN A 365 17.13 0.55 55.41
N PHE A 366 17.15 1.47 54.44
CA PHE A 366 16.59 1.21 53.12
C PHE A 366 17.45 0.23 52.31
N HIS A 367 18.78 0.31 52.47
CA HIS A 367 19.73 -0.52 51.73
C HIS A 367 19.93 -1.92 52.31
N GLU A 368 19.41 -2.21 53.50
CA GLU A 368 19.37 -3.57 54.04
C GLU A 368 18.40 -4.48 53.26
N ASN A 369 17.29 -3.93 52.72
CA ASN A 369 16.35 -4.63 51.85
C ASN A 369 15.77 -3.65 50.79
N PRO A 370 16.53 -3.32 49.74
CA PRO A 370 16.11 -2.31 48.76
C PRO A 370 14.94 -2.85 47.91
N LEU A 371 13.76 -2.28 48.09
CA LEU A 371 12.61 -2.54 47.24
C LEU A 371 12.53 -1.46 46.15
N PRO A 372 12.43 -1.84 44.86
CA PRO A 372 12.26 -0.88 43.79
C PRO A 372 10.86 -0.26 43.85
N THR A 373 10.77 1.04 43.55
CA THR A 373 9.50 1.72 43.35
C THR A 373 8.97 1.38 41.96
N ILE A 374 7.73 0.90 41.87
CA ILE A 374 7.13 0.40 40.64
C ILE A 374 6.06 1.37 40.15
N TYR A 375 6.11 1.73 38.88
CA TYR A 375 5.10 2.53 38.20
C TYR A 375 4.58 1.81 36.95
N ASP A 376 3.26 1.70 36.83
CA ASP A 376 2.61 1.12 35.65
C ASP A 376 2.08 2.25 34.76
N VAL A 377 2.58 2.31 33.52
CA VAL A 377 2.26 3.36 32.54
C VAL A 377 1.65 2.73 31.30
N ARG A 378 0.50 3.21 30.84
CA ARG A 378 -0.09 2.76 29.57
C ARG A 378 0.65 3.36 28.38
N VAL A 379 1.11 2.51 27.46
CA VAL A 379 1.81 2.88 26.24
C VAL A 379 1.12 2.29 25.01
N GLN A 380 1.25 2.96 23.87
CA GLN A 380 0.71 2.49 22.59
C GLN A 380 1.71 1.60 21.86
N VAL A 381 1.25 0.45 21.38
CA VAL A 381 2.04 -0.55 20.65
C VAL A 381 1.36 -0.84 19.32
N ASP A 382 2.15 -1.20 18.28
CA ASP A 382 1.57 -1.70 17.04
C ASP A 382 0.89 -3.05 17.27
N ASP A 383 -0.29 -3.23 16.68
CA ASP A 383 -0.97 -4.52 16.69
C ASP A 383 -0.07 -5.60 16.05
N PRO A 384 0.19 -6.73 16.74
CA PRO A 384 0.98 -7.85 16.17
C PRO A 384 0.41 -8.38 14.84
N LEU A 385 -0.91 -8.26 14.61
CA LEU A 385 -1.54 -8.64 13.35
C LEU A 385 -1.03 -7.83 12.17
N ARG A 386 -0.63 -6.58 12.38
CA ARG A 386 -0.06 -5.73 11.32
C ARG A 386 1.22 -6.33 10.75
N ALA A 387 2.10 -6.84 11.61
CA ALA A 387 3.34 -7.49 11.19
C ALA A 387 3.06 -8.80 10.44
N ALA A 388 2.11 -9.60 10.92
CA ALA A 388 1.66 -10.81 10.24
C ALA A 388 1.11 -10.51 8.84
N PHE A 389 0.20 -9.54 8.71
CA PHE A 389 -0.35 -9.13 7.42
C PHE A 389 0.69 -8.52 6.47
N ALA A 390 1.63 -7.72 7.00
CA ALA A 390 2.73 -7.18 6.20
C ALA A 390 3.60 -8.32 5.64
N SER A 391 3.92 -9.32 6.46
CA SER A 391 4.67 -10.50 6.02
C SER A 391 3.96 -11.24 4.88
N TYR A 392 2.64 -11.39 4.98
CA TYR A 392 1.80 -12.05 3.97
C TYR A 392 1.86 -11.30 2.62
N LEU A 393 1.79 -9.97 2.65
CA LEU A 393 1.87 -9.14 1.43
C LEU A 393 3.24 -9.20 0.75
N THR A 394 4.32 -9.37 1.53
CA THR A 394 5.70 -9.47 1.02
C THR A 394 6.14 -10.88 0.66
N ASN A 395 5.24 -11.87 0.75
CA ASN A 395 5.60 -13.26 0.54
C ASN A 395 6.09 -13.51 -0.91
N GLN A 396 7.36 -13.88 -1.03
CA GLN A 396 8.01 -14.13 -2.32
C GLN A 396 7.46 -15.37 -3.05
N THR A 397 6.93 -16.37 -2.32
CA THR A 397 6.36 -17.58 -2.93
C THR A 397 5.09 -17.27 -3.71
N TYR A 398 4.25 -16.36 -3.21
CA TYR A 398 3.05 -15.90 -3.92
C TYR A 398 3.39 -15.32 -5.30
N ALA A 399 4.46 -14.51 -5.39
CA ALA A 399 4.92 -13.94 -6.65
C ALA A 399 5.50 -14.99 -7.61
N GLN A 400 6.02 -16.12 -7.11
CA GLN A 400 6.44 -17.26 -7.92
C GLN A 400 5.23 -18.05 -8.42
N ASN A 401 4.27 -18.36 -7.55
CA ASN A 401 3.04 -19.07 -7.90
C ASN A 401 2.24 -18.33 -8.99
N LEU A 402 2.15 -17.00 -8.93
CA LEU A 402 1.50 -16.20 -9.98
C LEU A 402 2.19 -16.32 -11.35
N ARG A 403 3.52 -16.45 -11.38
CA ARG A 403 4.26 -16.68 -12.62
C ARG A 403 3.96 -18.06 -13.18
N GLU A 404 3.92 -19.08 -12.32
CA GLU A 404 3.55 -20.44 -12.71
C GLU A 404 2.11 -20.50 -13.25
N ILE A 405 1.15 -19.87 -12.57
CA ILE A 405 -0.24 -19.75 -13.03
C ILE A 405 -0.30 -19.08 -14.41
N THR A 406 0.55 -18.08 -14.68
CA THR A 406 0.62 -17.44 -16.00
C THR A 406 1.09 -18.43 -17.08
N VAL A 407 2.09 -19.27 -16.79
CA VAL A 407 2.57 -20.30 -17.72
C VAL A 407 1.51 -21.37 -17.96
N LEU A 408 0.83 -21.85 -16.91
CA LEU A 408 -0.27 -22.81 -17.03
C LEU A 408 -1.43 -22.26 -17.86
N ASN A 409 -1.73 -20.97 -17.73
CA ASN A 409 -2.73 -20.29 -18.53
C ASN A 409 -2.35 -20.20 -20.02
N ASP A 410 -1.08 -19.93 -20.34
CA ASP A 410 -0.58 -19.95 -21.72
C ASP A 410 -0.74 -21.37 -22.32
N HIS A 411 -0.45 -22.42 -21.55
CA HIS A 411 -0.63 -23.81 -21.99
C HIS A 411 -2.11 -24.16 -22.21
N LEU A 412 -2.98 -23.72 -21.30
CA LEU A 412 -4.42 -23.93 -21.38
C LEU A 412 -5.01 -23.29 -22.64
N ALA A 413 -4.59 -22.07 -22.98
CA ALA A 413 -5.06 -21.40 -24.19
C ALA A 413 -4.66 -22.14 -25.48
N ILE A 414 -3.45 -22.73 -25.52
CA ILE A 414 -3.00 -23.56 -26.63
C ILE A 414 -3.86 -24.84 -26.75
N ILE A 415 -4.19 -25.48 -25.63
CA ILE A 415 -5.05 -26.67 -25.63
C ILE A 415 -6.44 -26.33 -26.16
N ILE A 416 -7.02 -25.21 -25.74
CA ILE A 416 -8.34 -24.77 -26.21
C ILE A 416 -8.34 -24.45 -27.70
N GLN A 417 -7.28 -23.83 -28.21
CA GLN A 417 -7.13 -23.62 -29.64
C GLN A 417 -7.08 -24.96 -30.41
N LYS A 418 -6.39 -25.97 -29.87
CA LYS A 418 -6.37 -27.32 -30.44
C LYS A 418 -7.75 -27.98 -30.41
N ILE A 419 -8.50 -27.83 -29.31
CA ILE A 419 -9.89 -28.32 -29.20
C ILE A 419 -10.77 -27.66 -30.26
N SER A 420 -10.66 -26.33 -30.43
CA SER A 420 -11.39 -25.59 -31.46
C SER A 420 -11.06 -26.08 -32.87
N SER A 421 -9.77 -26.30 -33.17
CA SER A 421 -9.36 -26.88 -34.46
C SER A 421 -9.91 -28.29 -34.67
N SER A 422 -9.87 -29.13 -33.63
CA SER A 422 -10.41 -30.49 -33.66
C SER A 422 -11.92 -30.49 -33.89
N LYS A 423 -12.65 -29.58 -33.23
CA LYS A 423 -14.09 -29.39 -33.42
C LYS A 423 -14.41 -28.97 -34.85
N SER A 424 -13.68 -28.01 -35.42
CA SER A 424 -13.89 -27.59 -36.81
C SER A 424 -13.64 -28.72 -37.81
N LYS A 425 -12.62 -29.57 -37.58
CA LYS A 425 -12.37 -30.76 -38.40
C LYS A 425 -13.49 -31.79 -38.26
N HIS A 426 -13.95 -32.04 -37.04
CA HIS A 426 -15.07 -32.95 -36.78
C HIS A 426 -16.32 -32.47 -37.52
N LYS A 427 -16.69 -31.19 -37.35
CA LYS A 427 -17.84 -30.59 -38.03
C LYS A 427 -17.72 -30.67 -39.56
N PHE A 428 -16.55 -30.40 -40.12
CA PHE A 428 -16.29 -30.52 -41.56
C PHE A 428 -16.56 -31.95 -42.07
N LEU A 429 -16.02 -32.96 -41.39
CA LEU A 429 -16.18 -34.35 -41.78
C LEU A 429 -17.62 -34.84 -41.58
N ASP A 430 -18.30 -34.36 -40.53
CA ASP A 430 -19.69 -34.68 -40.25
C ASP A 430 -20.65 -34.08 -41.29
N GLU A 431 -20.46 -32.82 -41.67
CA GLU A 431 -21.22 -32.19 -42.77
C GLU A 431 -21.00 -32.91 -44.11
N LEU A 432 -19.75 -33.30 -44.42
CA LEU A 432 -19.42 -34.06 -45.61
C LEU A 432 -20.09 -35.45 -45.60
N ALA A 433 -20.13 -36.12 -44.45
CA ALA A 433 -20.73 -37.45 -44.32
C ALA A 433 -22.26 -37.41 -44.47
N ASN A 434 -22.91 -36.37 -43.94
CA ASN A 434 -24.36 -36.23 -43.97
C ASN A 434 -24.90 -35.81 -45.35
N ASP A 435 -24.24 -34.89 -46.06
CA ASP A 435 -24.68 -34.43 -47.39
C ASP A 435 -23.49 -34.09 -48.31
N PRO A 436 -22.84 -35.11 -48.91
CA PRO A 436 -21.59 -34.91 -49.63
C PRO A 436 -21.75 -34.05 -50.89
N THR A 437 -22.87 -34.16 -51.61
CA THR A 437 -23.05 -33.47 -52.90
C THR A 437 -23.25 -31.97 -52.72
N ASN A 438 -24.15 -31.56 -51.81
CA ASN A 438 -24.34 -30.13 -51.52
C ASN A 438 -23.15 -29.55 -50.76
N PHE A 439 -22.54 -30.32 -49.86
CA PHE A 439 -21.35 -29.87 -49.14
C PHE A 439 -20.20 -29.55 -50.10
N ILE A 440 -19.86 -30.45 -51.03
CA ILE A 440 -18.78 -30.24 -52.01
C ILE A 440 -19.07 -29.00 -52.87
N SER A 441 -20.32 -28.81 -53.31
CA SER A 441 -20.70 -27.61 -54.05
C SER A 441 -20.48 -26.32 -53.25
N ARG A 442 -20.95 -26.27 -52.00
CA ARG A 442 -20.74 -25.12 -51.09
C ARG A 442 -19.26 -24.90 -50.79
N TRP A 443 -18.50 -25.97 -50.59
CA TRP A 443 -17.08 -25.91 -50.31
C TRP A 443 -16.29 -25.35 -51.50
N PHE A 444 -16.60 -25.78 -52.73
CA PHE A 444 -16.00 -25.20 -53.94
C PHE A 444 -16.32 -23.72 -54.08
N SER A 445 -17.57 -23.31 -53.84
CA SER A 445 -17.95 -21.89 -53.85
C SER A 445 -17.21 -21.08 -52.79
N SER A 446 -17.00 -21.64 -51.59
CA SER A 446 -16.21 -21.01 -50.53
C SER A 446 -14.75 -20.86 -50.92
N GLN A 447 -14.11 -21.92 -51.43
CA GLN A 447 -12.70 -21.89 -51.84
C GLN A 447 -12.46 -20.92 -53.00
N LYS A 448 -13.39 -20.85 -53.97
CA LYS A 448 -13.32 -19.87 -55.07
C LYS A 448 -13.31 -18.44 -54.50
N ARG A 449 -14.25 -18.11 -53.61
CA ARG A 449 -14.31 -16.80 -52.96
C ARG A 449 -13.07 -16.50 -52.11
N ASP A 450 -12.57 -17.49 -51.36
CA ASP A 450 -11.37 -17.30 -50.54
C ASP A 450 -10.13 -17.05 -51.41
N LEU A 451 -10.00 -17.73 -52.56
CA LEU A 451 -8.94 -17.48 -53.53
C LEU A 451 -9.03 -16.08 -54.13
N GLU A 452 -10.22 -15.62 -54.52
CA GLU A 452 -10.46 -14.24 -55.03
C GLU A 452 -10.09 -13.16 -54.00
N ILE A 453 -10.28 -13.44 -52.71
CA ILE A 453 -9.90 -12.55 -51.62
C ILE A 453 -8.37 -12.54 -51.45
N ILE A 454 -7.73 -13.71 -51.44
CA ILE A 454 -6.27 -13.84 -51.23
C ILE A 454 -5.48 -13.31 -52.44
N SER A 455 -5.97 -13.54 -53.66
CA SER A 455 -5.39 -13.01 -54.90
C SER A 455 -5.55 -11.49 -55.00
N GLY A 456 -6.39 -10.89 -54.16
CA GLY A 456 -6.71 -9.47 -54.19
C GLY A 456 -7.56 -9.08 -55.40
N GLU A 457 -8.06 -10.04 -56.17
CA GLU A 457 -8.93 -9.83 -57.33
C GLU A 457 -10.24 -9.14 -56.91
N THR A 458 -10.69 -9.33 -55.67
CA THR A 458 -11.82 -8.59 -55.08
C THR A 458 -11.60 -7.07 -54.98
N THR A 459 -10.34 -6.59 -54.92
CA THR A 459 -10.04 -5.15 -54.69
C THR A 459 -9.92 -4.32 -55.97
N ARG A 460 -9.82 -4.98 -57.13
CA ARG A 460 -10.05 -4.29 -58.39
C ARG A 460 -11.52 -4.47 -58.67
N GLY A 461 -12.32 -3.41 -58.50
CA GLY A 461 -13.74 -3.35 -58.90
C GLY A 461 -13.97 -3.52 -60.41
N VAL A 462 -13.10 -4.25 -61.09
CA VAL A 462 -13.31 -4.91 -62.35
C VAL A 462 -13.46 -6.37 -61.96
N SER A 463 -14.69 -6.77 -61.73
CA SER A 463 -15.09 -8.17 -61.58
C SER A 463 -14.32 -9.02 -62.58
N ASP A 464 -13.45 -9.91 -62.13
CA ASP A 464 -12.96 -11.02 -62.97
C ASP A 464 -14.08 -12.05 -63.24
N ASP A 465 -15.34 -11.61 -63.27
CA ASP A 465 -16.34 -12.29 -64.07
C ASP A 465 -15.97 -12.22 -65.55
N THR A 466 -15.11 -11.29 -66.02
CA THR A 466 -14.74 -11.18 -67.45
C THR A 466 -14.11 -12.45 -68.05
N SER A 467 -13.64 -13.38 -67.23
CA SER A 467 -13.09 -14.68 -67.62
C SER A 467 -14.12 -15.83 -67.53
N GLY A 468 -15.23 -15.59 -66.80
CA GLY A 468 -16.29 -16.56 -66.56
C GLY A 468 -17.04 -16.96 -67.83
N ASP A 469 -17.46 -18.23 -67.89
CA ASP A 469 -18.21 -18.79 -69.03
C ASP A 469 -19.56 -18.07 -69.29
N GLU A 470 -19.98 -17.25 -68.34
CA GLU A 470 -21.18 -16.41 -68.39
C GLU A 470 -21.05 -15.22 -69.36
N TRP A 471 -19.83 -14.69 -69.58
CA TRP A 471 -19.59 -13.67 -70.62
C TRP A 471 -19.50 -14.27 -72.03
N ARG A 472 -19.38 -15.59 -72.14
CA ARG A 472 -19.39 -16.29 -73.44
C ARG A 472 -20.79 -16.55 -73.97
N LYS A 473 -21.83 -16.43 -73.15
CA LYS A 473 -23.23 -16.63 -73.55
C LYS A 473 -23.89 -15.29 -73.92
N GLY A 474 -24.33 -15.16 -75.17
CA GLY A 474 -25.18 -14.05 -75.63
C GLY A 474 -26.67 -14.38 -75.51
N GLY A 475 -27.53 -13.35 -75.41
CA GLY A 475 -28.99 -13.51 -75.32
C GLY A 475 -29.64 -12.43 -74.41
N GLN A 476 -30.96 -12.32 -74.43
CA GLN A 476 -31.70 -11.37 -73.58
C GLN A 476 -31.59 -11.70 -72.08
N ASP A 477 -31.36 -12.97 -71.73
CA ASP A 477 -31.15 -13.44 -70.35
C ASP A 477 -29.65 -13.51 -69.94
N GLY A 478 -28.74 -13.03 -70.80
CA GLY A 478 -27.29 -13.06 -70.57
C GLY A 478 -26.76 -11.77 -69.93
N ILE A 479 -25.55 -11.84 -69.36
CA ILE A 479 -24.89 -10.68 -68.69
C ILE A 479 -24.78 -9.46 -69.61
N TRP A 480 -24.61 -9.67 -70.92
CA TRP A 480 -24.55 -8.59 -71.93
C TRP A 480 -25.81 -7.74 -72.04
N ALA A 481 -26.96 -8.26 -71.62
CA ALA A 481 -28.25 -7.55 -71.60
C ALA A 481 -28.54 -6.89 -70.24
N SER A 482 -27.66 -7.05 -69.25
CA SER A 482 -27.85 -6.46 -67.92
C SER A 482 -27.72 -4.94 -67.92
N ASP A 483 -28.48 -4.28 -67.05
CA ASP A 483 -28.47 -2.82 -66.92
C ASP A 483 -27.09 -2.29 -66.51
N ASN A 484 -26.33 -3.05 -65.72
CA ASN A 484 -24.96 -2.70 -65.33
C ASN A 484 -24.01 -2.58 -66.53
N VAL A 485 -24.09 -3.51 -67.49
CA VAL A 485 -23.28 -3.44 -68.72
C VAL A 485 -23.73 -2.27 -69.58
N ARG A 486 -25.04 -2.03 -69.68
CA ARG A 486 -25.61 -0.91 -70.44
C ARG A 486 -25.18 0.46 -69.89
N GLU A 487 -25.25 0.64 -68.58
CA GLU A 487 -24.82 1.86 -67.89
C GLU A 487 -23.30 2.05 -67.99
N SER A 488 -22.52 0.97 -67.87
CA SER A 488 -21.06 1.02 -68.01
C SER A 488 -20.63 1.39 -69.44
N VAL A 489 -21.27 0.81 -70.47
CA VAL A 489 -21.04 1.18 -71.87
C VAL A 489 -21.46 2.62 -72.14
N SER A 490 -22.61 3.05 -71.59
CA SER A 490 -23.06 4.45 -71.68
C SER A 490 -22.04 5.42 -71.07
N LEU A 491 -21.50 5.10 -69.89
CA LEU A 491 -20.43 5.87 -69.25
C LEU A 491 -19.14 5.90 -70.10
N MET A 492 -18.70 4.76 -70.65
CA MET A 492 -17.51 4.69 -71.52
C MET A 492 -17.69 5.48 -72.83
N VAL A 493 -18.88 5.44 -73.44
CA VAL A 493 -19.20 6.18 -74.66
C VAL A 493 -19.29 7.67 -74.38
N SER A 494 -19.89 8.08 -73.25
CA SER A 494 -19.98 9.48 -72.83
C SER A 494 -18.61 10.12 -72.52
N GLN A 495 -17.68 9.35 -71.95
CA GLN A 495 -16.30 9.82 -71.71
C GLN A 495 -15.48 9.99 -72.99
N ARG A 496 -15.79 9.24 -74.06
CA ARG A 496 -15.11 9.35 -75.36
C ARG A 496 -15.63 10.50 -76.24
N ALA A 497 -16.74 11.15 -75.87
CA ALA A 497 -17.39 12.20 -76.66
C ALA A 497 -16.77 13.60 -76.50
N LYS A 498 -15.52 13.72 -76.04
CA LYS A 498 -14.73 14.95 -76.11
C LYS A 498 -13.43 14.69 -76.86
N VAL A 499 -13.51 14.72 -78.18
CA VAL A 499 -12.38 15.03 -79.08
C VAL A 499 -12.86 16.10 -80.05
#